data_AF-A0A3D2YVR8-F1
#
_entry.id   AF-A0A3D2YVR8-F1
#
_cell.length_a   1.000
_cell.length_b   1.000
_cell.length_c   1.000
_cell.angle_alpha   90.00
_cell.angle_beta   90.00
_cell.angle_gamma   90.00
#
_symmetry.space_group_name_H-M   'P 1'
#
loop_
_entity.id
_entity.type
_entity.pdbx_description
1 polymer ?
#
loop_
_entity_poly.entity_id
_entity_poly.type
_entity_poly.pdbx_seq_one_letter_code
_entity_poly.pdbx_strand_id
1 'polypeptide(L)' 'MLIDLHTHSYPHSDDSFMSVDELIEASKSKGLDGICLTDHDNFWTGEQAAGLSKKHDFLVIPGCEINT' A
#
# COMPACT_ATOMS: atom_id res chain seq x y z
N MET A 1 -7.67 15.67 2.64
CA MET A 1 -7.22 14.31 2.33
C MET A 1 -5.90 14.39 1.60
N LEU A 2 -4.85 13.80 2.16
CA LEU A 2 -3.52 13.67 1.58
C LEU A 2 -3.22 12.18 1.40
N ILE A 3 -3.07 11.74 0.16
CA ILE A 3 -2.92 10.33 -0.21
C ILE A 3 -1.62 10.17 -0.97
N ASP A 4 -0.82 9.17 -0.61
CA ASP A 4 0.32 8.75 -1.42
C ASP A 4 -0.15 7.75 -2.48
N LEU A 5 0.05 8.06 -3.75
CA LEU A 5 -0.48 7.28 -4.87
C LEU A 5 0.51 6.25 -5.41
N HIS A 6 1.71 6.17 -4.84
CA HIS A 6 2.75 5.26 -5.32
C HIS A 6 3.63 4.78 -4.17
N THR A 7 3.37 3.58 -3.66
CA THR A 7 4.09 3.01 -2.52
C THR A 7 4.33 1.51 -2.73
N HIS A 8 5.50 1.05 -2.30
CA HIS A 8 5.95 -0.34 -2.46
C HIS A 8 6.08 -1.03 -1.11
N SER A 9 5.80 -2.32 -1.07
CA SER A 9 5.71 -3.17 0.11
C SER A 9 6.48 -4.49 -0.07
N TYR A 10 7.15 -4.93 0.98
CA TYR A 10 7.83 -6.23 1.04
C TYR A 10 6.84 -7.33 1.45
N PRO A 11 6.92 -8.56 0.89
CA PRO A 11 7.87 -9.01 -0.13
C PRO A 11 7.38 -8.85 -1.58
N HIS A 12 6.28 -8.15 -1.84
CA HIS A 12 5.70 -8.04 -3.17
C HIS A 12 6.52 -7.16 -4.12
N SER A 13 7.31 -6.23 -3.57
CA SER A 13 8.31 -5.46 -4.29
C SER A 13 9.69 -5.71 -3.69
N ASP A 14 10.70 -5.88 -4.55
CA ASP A 14 12.08 -6.17 -4.18
C ASP A 14 12.89 -4.94 -3.74
N ASP A 15 12.38 -3.74 -4.04
CA ASP A 15 12.94 -2.45 -3.66
C ASP A 15 12.34 -1.83 -2.39
N SER A 16 11.43 -2.55 -1.72
CA SER A 16 10.86 -2.16 -0.43
C SER A 16 11.40 -3.02 0.72
N PHE A 17 11.50 -2.41 1.90
CA PHE A 17 11.94 -3.08 3.14
C PHE A 17 10.85 -3.10 4.22
N MET A 18 9.69 -2.47 3.97
CA MET A 18 8.58 -2.43 4.91
C MET A 18 7.53 -3.45 4.51
N SER A 19 7.05 -4.26 5.44
CA SER A 19 5.82 -5.01 5.23
C SER A 19 4.65 -4.05 4.99
N VAL A 20 3.58 -4.54 4.34
CA VAL A 20 2.39 -3.72 4.07
C VAL A 20 1.79 -3.12 5.35
N ASP A 21 1.83 -3.84 6.46
CA ASP A 21 1.31 -3.37 7.75
C ASP A 21 2.18 -2.23 8.32
N GLU A 22 3.50 -2.35 8.23
CA GLU A 22 4.44 -1.30 8.66
C GLU A 22 4.31 -0.06 7.78
N LEU A 23 4.16 -0.23 6.47
CA LEU A 23 3.95 0.85 5.51
C LEU A 23 2.67 1.64 5.85
N ILE A 24 1.56 0.95 6.15
CA ILE A 24 0.29 1.58 6.53
C ILE A 24 0.43 2.36 7.84
N GLU A 25 1.00 1.76 8.89
CA GLU A 25 1.14 2.44 10.18
C GLU A 25 2.13 3.61 10.12
N ALA A 26 3.22 3.48 9.36
CA ALA A 26 4.13 4.59 9.11
C ALA A 26 3.44 5.73 8.35
N SER A 27 2.61 5.42 7.36
CA SER A 27 1.85 6.41 6.59
C SER A 27 0.86 7.18 7.46
N LYS A 28 0.11 6.47 8.32
CA LYS A 28 -0.78 7.06 9.34
C LYS A 28 -0.01 7.97 10.28
N SER A 29 1.13 7.52 10.80
CA SER A 29 1.95 8.31 11.72
C SER A 29 2.47 9.62 11.12
N LYS A 30 2.59 9.68 9.79
CA LYS A 30 2.99 10.87 9.03
C LYS A 30 1.81 11.78 8.64
N GLY A 31 0.59 11.42 9.03
CA GLY A 31 -0.61 12.22 8.76
C GLY A 31 -1.17 12.06 7.35
N LEU A 32 -0.84 10.97 6.65
CA LEU A 32 -1.55 10.61 5.42
C LEU A 32 -2.95 10.09 5.75
N ASP A 33 -3.87 10.26 4.81
CA ASP A 33 -5.25 9.76 4.87
C ASP A 33 -5.44 8.45 4.09
N GLY A 34 -4.45 8.05 3.29
CA GLY A 34 -4.47 6.80 2.53
C GLY A 34 -3.18 6.54 1.75
N ILE A 35 -3.04 5.32 1.24
CA ILE A 35 -1.97 4.91 0.32
C ILE A 35 -2.51 4.08 -0.84
N CYS A 36 -1.79 4.08 -1.96
CA CYS A 36 -1.95 3.15 -3.06
C CYS A 36 -0.79 2.14 -3.07
N LEU A 37 -1.09 0.84 -3.07
CA LEU A 37 -0.10 -0.22 -3.18
C LEU A 37 0.22 -0.48 -4.65
N THR A 38 1.44 -0.16 -5.08
CA THR A 38 1.87 -0.19 -6.49
C THR A 38 3.13 -1.03 -6.69
N ASP A 39 3.19 -2.20 -6.05
CA ASP A 39 4.35 -3.11 -6.15
C ASP A 39 4.70 -3.50 -7.60
N HIS A 40 5.99 -3.74 -7.88
CA HIS A 40 6.49 -4.12 -9.20
C HIS A 40 5.83 -5.39 -9.73
N ASP A 41 5.04 -5.27 -10.80
CA ASP A 41 4.32 -6.35 -11.49
C ASP A 41 3.50 -7.28 -10.57
N ASN A 42 3.16 -6.82 -9.37
CA ASN A 42 2.38 -7.56 -8.38
C ASN A 42 1.05 -6.86 -8.12
N PHE A 43 -0.04 -7.63 -8.15
CA PHE A 43 -1.40 -7.10 -8.04
C PHE A 43 -2.05 -7.48 -6.71
N TRP A 44 -2.45 -6.47 -5.95
CA TRP A 44 -3.34 -6.64 -4.82
C TRP A 44 -4.79 -6.76 -5.32
N THR A 45 -5.48 -7.81 -4.92
CA THR A 45 -6.92 -7.93 -5.20
C THR A 45 -7.70 -6.89 -4.39
N GLY A 46 -8.89 -6.52 -4.88
CA GLY A 46 -9.78 -5.62 -4.15
C GLY A 46 -10.16 -6.16 -2.77
N GLU A 47 -10.27 -7.47 -2.60
CA GLU A 47 -10.56 -8.11 -1.31
C GLU A 47 -9.38 -7.98 -0.33
N GLN A 48 -8.14 -8.18 -0.79
CA GLN A 48 -6.95 -7.99 0.06
C GLN A 48 -6.82 -6.53 0.49
N ALA A 49 -6.97 -5.57 -0.42
CA ALA A 49 -6.90 -4.14 -0.12
C ALA A 49 -8.03 -3.69 0.83
N ALA A 50 -9.25 -4.20 0.64
CA ALA A 50 -10.37 -3.95 1.55
C ALA A 50 -10.13 -4.57 2.94
N GLY A 51 -9.51 -5.76 2.99
CA GLY A 51 -9.10 -6.42 4.22
C GLY A 51 -8.08 -5.60 5.00
N LEU A 52 -7.06 -5.06 4.33
CA LEU A 52 -6.08 -4.14 4.92
C LEU A 52 -6.74 -2.85 5.40
N SER A 53 -7.61 -2.27 4.56
CA SER A 53 -8.31 -1.04 4.93
C SER A 53 -9.12 -1.20 6.22
N LYS A 54 -9.85 -2.32 6.34
CA LYS A 54 -10.61 -2.66 7.53
C LYS A 54 -9.71 -2.96 8.74
N LYS A 55 -8.62 -3.70 8.53
CA LYS A 55 -7.67 -4.07 9.60
C LYS A 55 -7.04 -2.84 10.24
N HIS A 56 -6.69 -1.84 9.43
CA HIS A 56 -5.95 -0.66 9.89
C HIS A 56 -6.80 0.59 10.11
N ASP A 57 -8.10 0.54 9.78
CA ASP A 57 -8.97 1.71 9.72
C ASP A 57 -8.33 2.84 8.89
N PHE A 58 -7.91 2.49 7.68
CA PHE A 58 -7.10 3.34 6.80
C PHE A 58 -7.44 3.11 5.34
N LEU A 59 -7.42 4.14 4.50
CA LEU A 59 -7.73 3.96 3.08
C LEU A 59 -6.55 3.30 2.35
N VAL A 60 -6.74 2.07 1.87
CA VAL A 60 -5.77 1.34 1.05
C VAL A 60 -6.37 1.09 -0.33
N ILE A 61 -5.69 1.58 -1.37
CA ILE A 61 -6.12 1.49 -2.77
C ILE A 61 -5.20 0.49 -3.49
N PRO A 62 -5.74 -0.51 -4.22
CA PRO A 62 -4.91 -1.38 -5.03
C PRO A 62 -4.47 -0.68 -6.34
N GLY A 63 -3.19 -0.81 -6.68
CA GLY A 63 -2.57 -0.40 -7.94
C GLY A 63 -1.48 -1.39 -8.36
N CYS A 64 -0.63 -0.99 -9.30
CA CYS A 64 0.54 -1.76 -9.75
C CYS A 64 1.50 -0.84 -10.53
N GLU A 65 2.81 -0.92 -10.27
CA GLU A 65 3.82 -0.37 -11.16
C GLU A 65 4.19 -1.43 -12.21
N ILE A 66 3.98 -1.10 -13.48
CA ILE A 66 4.15 -2.01 -14.62
C ILE A 66 5.46 -1.73 -15.33
N ASN A 67 6.25 -2.77 -15.58
CA ASN A 67 7.43 -2.69 -16.45
C ASN A 67 7.02 -2.58 -17.94
N THR A 68 7.69 -1.71 -18.71
CA THR A 68 7.38 -1.43 -20.13
C THR A 68 8.49 -1.83 -21.10
#